data_AF-A0A7Y5R8Y7-F1
#
_entry.id   AF-A0A7Y5R8Y7-F1
#
_cell.length_a   1.000
_cell.length_b   1.000
_cell.length_c   1.000
_cell.angle_alpha   90.00
_cell.angle_beta   90.00
_cell.angle_gamma   90.00
#
_symmetry.space_group_name_H-M   'P 1'
#
loop_
_entity.id
_entity.type
_entity.pdbx_description
1 polymer ?
#
loop_
_entity_poly.entity_id
_entity_poly.type
_entity_poly.pdbx_seq_one_letter_code
_entity_poly.pdbx_strand_id
1 'polypeptide(L)'
;MKREVDIVIISDVHLGTYGCHAKELLNYLNSIKPETLILNGDFIDMWQFRKRYFPKDHLKVIHRILRLSAKGTKVYYITGNHDDMLRRYSDFSTGNIHLRDKLLLQLKGKKYWVFHGDIFDVFIKYSPLIAKFGSKGYDWLILINRWINAVRLAMGMSRLSLAQKIKYGVKEAVKFISDFEDTAIRLAAEQEYDYVILYTSPNEQPRRSRKKSIFPPSNRDTCERAPSVK
;
A
#
# COMPACT_ATOMS: atom_id res chain seq x y z
N MET A 1 -21.87 -3.31 -21.46
CA MET A 1 -20.68 -2.77 -22.16
C MET A 1 -19.56 -2.62 -21.13
N LYS A 2 -18.30 -2.91 -21.46
CA LYS A 2 -17.18 -2.71 -20.51
C LYS A 2 -16.72 -1.25 -20.56
N ARG A 3 -16.28 -0.71 -19.42
CA ARG A 3 -15.75 0.65 -19.33
C ARG A 3 -14.30 0.68 -19.82
N GLU A 4 -13.99 1.61 -20.72
CA GLU A 4 -12.63 1.85 -21.18
C GLU A 4 -11.92 2.81 -20.22
N VAL A 5 -10.69 2.49 -19.87
CA VAL A 5 -9.88 3.23 -18.89
C VAL A 5 -8.44 3.23 -19.36
N ASP A 6 -7.76 4.36 -19.36
CA ASP A 6 -6.35 4.38 -19.79
C ASP A 6 -5.51 3.53 -18.81
N ILE A 7 -5.67 3.78 -17.50
CA ILE A 7 -4.84 3.16 -16.47
C ILE A 7 -5.67 2.75 -15.26
N VAL A 8 -5.41 1.53 -14.81
CA VAL A 8 -5.94 1.02 -13.55
C VAL A 8 -4.79 0.59 -12.65
N ILE A 9 -4.80 1.06 -11.40
CA ILE A 9 -3.83 0.67 -10.37
C ILE A 9 -4.57 -0.13 -9.29
N ILE A 10 -4.08 -1.33 -9.00
CA ILE A 10 -4.59 -2.25 -7.98
C ILE A 10 -3.43 -2.60 -7.04
N SER A 11 -3.64 -2.54 -5.73
CA SER A 11 -2.62 -2.78 -4.71
C SER A 11 -3.19 -3.61 -3.57
N ASP A 12 -2.33 -4.28 -2.79
CA ASP A 12 -2.66 -5.00 -1.55
C ASP A 12 -3.83 -5.98 -1.69
N VAL A 13 -3.80 -6.80 -2.74
CA VAL A 13 -4.84 -7.81 -2.96
C VAL A 13 -4.60 -9.04 -2.09
N HIS A 14 -3.33 -9.40 -1.84
CA HIS A 14 -2.92 -10.58 -1.10
C HIS A 14 -3.62 -11.88 -1.59
N LEU A 15 -3.62 -12.12 -2.91
CA LEU A 15 -4.13 -13.37 -3.47
C LEU A 15 -3.41 -14.56 -2.82
N GLY A 16 -4.20 -15.50 -2.31
CA GLY A 16 -3.73 -16.72 -1.63
C GLY A 16 -4.04 -16.71 -0.14
N THR A 17 -4.44 -15.57 0.40
CA THR A 17 -4.89 -15.44 1.80
C THR A 17 -6.41 -15.63 1.94
N TYR A 18 -6.86 -15.99 3.15
CA TYR A 18 -8.30 -16.18 3.44
C TYR A 18 -9.10 -14.87 3.43
N GLY A 19 -8.46 -13.73 3.71
CA GLY A 19 -9.11 -12.41 3.72
C GLY A 19 -9.24 -11.76 2.35
N CYS A 20 -8.76 -12.43 1.29
CA CYS A 20 -8.80 -11.87 -0.05
C CYS A 20 -10.22 -11.91 -0.63
N HIS A 21 -10.75 -10.74 -0.93
CA HIS A 21 -12.04 -10.55 -1.62
C HIS A 21 -11.90 -10.73 -3.15
N ALA A 22 -11.44 -11.92 -3.56
CA ALA A 22 -11.10 -12.22 -4.94
C ALA A 22 -12.31 -12.17 -5.91
N LYS A 23 -13.53 -12.40 -5.42
CA LYS A 23 -14.75 -12.38 -6.24
C LYS A 23 -15.12 -10.96 -6.64
N GLU A 24 -15.01 -10.02 -5.71
CA GLU A 24 -15.23 -8.60 -5.89
C GLU A 24 -14.20 -8.03 -6.87
N LEU A 25 -12.92 -8.38 -6.69
CA LEU A 25 -11.86 -8.03 -7.64
C LEU A 25 -12.12 -8.58 -9.04
N LEU A 26 -12.52 -9.85 -9.15
CA LEU A 26 -12.86 -10.46 -10.43
C LEU A 26 -14.02 -9.73 -11.12
N ASN A 27 -15.06 -9.36 -10.37
CA ASN A 27 -16.20 -8.61 -10.89
C ASN A 27 -15.75 -7.23 -11.39
N TYR A 28 -14.91 -6.52 -10.63
CA TYR A 28 -14.34 -5.25 -11.05
C TYR A 28 -13.53 -5.39 -12.34
N LEU A 29 -12.57 -6.33 -12.40
CA LEU A 29 -11.77 -6.62 -13.60
C LEU A 29 -12.63 -7.02 -14.81
N ASN A 30 -13.80 -7.62 -14.57
CA ASN A 30 -14.75 -7.97 -15.62
C ASN A 30 -15.46 -6.75 -16.21
N SER A 31 -15.71 -5.72 -15.39
CA SER A 31 -16.41 -4.48 -15.77
C SER A 31 -15.57 -3.50 -16.59
N ILE A 32 -14.23 -3.64 -16.58
CA ILE A 32 -13.29 -2.72 -17.23
C ILE A 32 -12.55 -3.36 -18.43
N LYS A 33 -12.00 -2.49 -19.27
CA LYS A 33 -11.09 -2.78 -20.38
C LYS A 33 -9.94 -1.74 -20.36
N PRO A 34 -8.91 -1.93 -19.51
CA PRO A 34 -7.84 -0.97 -19.37
C PRO A 34 -6.79 -1.08 -20.49
N GLU A 35 -6.16 0.03 -20.88
CA GLU A 35 -4.95 -0.02 -21.71
C GLU A 35 -3.73 -0.50 -20.90
N THR A 36 -3.58 0.01 -19.67
CA THR A 36 -2.53 -0.40 -18.74
C THR A 36 -3.13 -0.79 -17.38
N LEU A 37 -2.70 -1.93 -16.86
CA LEU A 37 -3.03 -2.45 -15.53
C LEU A 37 -1.74 -2.52 -14.70
N ILE A 38 -1.68 -1.77 -13.61
CA ILE A 38 -0.56 -1.77 -12.66
C ILE A 38 -1.02 -2.52 -11.41
N LEU A 39 -0.36 -3.64 -11.11
CA LEU A 39 -0.51 -4.41 -9.88
C LEU A 39 0.60 -3.94 -8.93
N ASN A 40 0.31 -2.96 -8.08
CA ASN A 40 1.31 -2.27 -7.28
C ASN A 40 1.48 -2.86 -5.89
N GLY A 41 2.31 -3.90 -5.80
CA GLY A 41 2.74 -4.59 -4.59
C GLY A 41 1.71 -5.51 -3.97
N ASP A 42 2.22 -6.53 -3.27
CA ASP A 42 1.49 -7.53 -2.48
C ASP A 42 0.24 -8.09 -3.19
N PHE A 43 0.34 -8.27 -4.51
CA PHE A 43 -0.78 -8.77 -5.31
C PHE A 43 -1.00 -10.27 -5.07
N ILE A 44 0.09 -11.04 -4.93
CA ILE A 44 0.11 -12.42 -4.47
C ILE A 44 0.93 -12.44 -3.18
N ASP A 45 0.40 -12.99 -2.08
CA ASP A 45 1.20 -13.14 -0.86
C ASP A 45 2.01 -14.44 -0.95
N MET A 46 3.26 -14.34 -1.41
CA MET A 46 4.14 -15.49 -1.56
C MET A 46 4.55 -16.10 -0.21
N TRP A 47 4.55 -15.32 0.88
CA TRP A 47 4.90 -15.78 2.23
C TRP A 47 3.78 -16.64 2.83
N GLN A 48 2.53 -16.24 2.64
CA GLN A 48 1.37 -17.00 3.09
C GLN A 48 0.90 -18.03 2.07
N PHE A 49 1.56 -18.13 0.91
CA PHE A 49 1.20 -19.06 -0.14
C PHE A 49 1.28 -20.51 0.36
N ARG A 50 0.12 -21.11 0.55
CA ARG A 50 -0.01 -22.53 0.84
C ARG A 50 -0.22 -23.27 -0.47
N LYS A 51 0.73 -24.15 -0.86
CA LYS A 51 0.60 -25.02 -2.05
C LYS A 51 -0.73 -25.79 -2.12
N ARG A 52 -1.36 -26.08 -0.98
CA ARG A 52 -2.66 -26.77 -0.86
C ARG A 52 -3.89 -25.85 -0.84
N TYR A 53 -3.73 -24.54 -0.75
CA TYR A 53 -4.83 -23.58 -0.64
C TYR A 53 -4.69 -22.48 -1.68
N PHE A 54 -5.45 -22.62 -2.76
CA PHE A 54 -5.61 -21.56 -3.75
C PHE A 54 -7.05 -21.63 -4.30
N PRO A 55 -7.98 -20.82 -3.77
CA PRO A 55 -9.39 -20.92 -4.11
C PRO A 55 -9.65 -20.69 -5.61
N LYS A 56 -10.73 -21.29 -6.13
CA LYS A 56 -11.10 -21.19 -7.56
C LYS A 56 -11.22 -19.74 -8.02
N ASP A 57 -11.71 -18.84 -7.18
CA ASP A 57 -11.88 -17.43 -7.55
C ASP A 57 -10.55 -16.69 -7.70
N HIS A 58 -9.51 -17.09 -6.96
CA HIS A 58 -8.17 -16.52 -7.11
C HIS A 58 -7.56 -16.91 -8.46
N LEU A 59 -7.75 -18.18 -8.89
CA LEU A 59 -7.34 -18.62 -10.23
C LEU A 59 -8.07 -17.83 -11.32
N LYS A 60 -9.37 -17.56 -11.12
CA LYS A 60 -10.14 -16.76 -12.08
C LYS A 60 -9.60 -15.34 -12.20
N VAL A 61 -9.14 -14.72 -11.11
CA VAL A 61 -8.48 -13.40 -11.15
C VAL A 61 -7.22 -13.47 -12.00
N ILE A 62 -6.33 -14.45 -11.74
CA ILE A 62 -5.10 -14.64 -12.53
C ILE A 62 -5.44 -14.85 -14.01
N HIS A 63 -6.34 -15.78 -14.32
CA HIS A 63 -6.78 -16.03 -15.69
C HIS A 63 -7.40 -14.79 -16.35
N ARG A 64 -8.11 -13.96 -15.59
CA ARG A 64 -8.67 -12.71 -16.11
C ARG A 64 -7.57 -11.73 -16.49
N ILE A 65 -6.53 -11.58 -15.68
CA ILE A 65 -5.39 -10.72 -15.96
C ILE A 65 -4.62 -11.22 -17.19
N LEU A 66 -4.35 -12.53 -17.27
CA LEU A 66 -3.72 -13.13 -18.44
C LEU A 66 -4.54 -12.90 -19.72
N ARG A 67 -5.88 -12.98 -19.64
CA ARG A 67 -6.78 -12.67 -20.76
C ARG A 67 -6.78 -11.19 -21.15
N LEU A 68 -6.62 -10.27 -20.19
CA LEU A 68 -6.45 -8.84 -20.49
C LEU A 68 -5.13 -8.61 -21.22
N SER A 69 -4.05 -9.19 -20.71
CA SER A 69 -2.72 -9.16 -21.34
C SER A 69 -2.74 -9.71 -22.77
N ALA A 70 -3.32 -10.87 -22.99
CA ALA A 70 -3.47 -11.48 -24.32
C ALA A 70 -4.32 -10.63 -25.29
N LYS A 71 -5.14 -9.71 -24.78
CA LYS A 71 -5.96 -8.78 -25.57
C LYS A 71 -5.30 -7.41 -25.78
N GLY A 72 -4.05 -7.24 -25.36
CA GLY A 72 -3.27 -6.02 -25.57
C GLY A 72 -3.14 -5.10 -24.36
N THR A 73 -3.76 -5.41 -23.22
CA THR A 73 -3.55 -4.63 -21.99
C THR A 73 -2.11 -4.82 -21.50
N LYS A 74 -1.37 -3.73 -21.28
CA LYS A 74 -0.05 -3.78 -20.63
C LYS A 74 -0.22 -4.02 -19.13
N VAL A 75 0.35 -5.09 -18.61
CA VAL A 75 0.29 -5.45 -17.19
C VAL A 75 1.66 -5.24 -16.57
N TYR A 76 1.75 -4.30 -15.63
CA TYR A 76 2.93 -4.09 -14.81
C TYR A 76 2.70 -4.66 -13.42
N TYR A 77 3.45 -5.67 -13.03
CA TYR A 77 3.50 -6.17 -11.66
C TYR A 77 4.66 -5.46 -10.96
N ILE A 78 4.36 -4.59 -10.00
CA ILE A 78 5.36 -3.96 -9.14
C ILE A 78 5.48 -4.81 -7.88
N THR A 79 6.69 -5.26 -7.54
CA THR A 79 6.94 -6.13 -6.38
C THR A 79 6.68 -5.41 -5.06
N GLY A 80 6.04 -6.11 -4.11
CA GLY A 80 5.82 -5.63 -2.75
C GLY A 80 6.81 -6.21 -1.72
N ASN A 81 6.54 -5.98 -0.43
CA ASN A 81 7.35 -6.52 0.67
C ASN A 81 7.25 -8.06 0.74
N HIS A 82 6.07 -8.59 0.41
CA HIS A 82 5.83 -10.02 0.42
C HIS A 82 6.38 -10.74 -0.83
N ASP A 83 6.88 -9.99 -1.81
CA ASP A 83 7.33 -10.49 -3.11
C ASP A 83 8.86 -10.50 -3.27
N ASP A 84 9.62 -10.52 -2.16
CA ASP A 84 11.09 -10.45 -2.18
C ASP A 84 11.77 -11.48 -3.08
N MET A 85 11.18 -12.68 -3.22
CA MET A 85 11.68 -13.69 -4.16
C MET A 85 11.50 -13.29 -5.63
N LEU A 86 10.44 -12.54 -5.95
CA LEU A 86 10.14 -12.03 -7.29
C LEU A 86 11.00 -10.80 -7.65
N ARG A 87 11.51 -10.06 -6.68
CA ARG A 87 12.44 -8.92 -6.92
C ARG A 87 13.68 -9.34 -7.70
N ARG A 88 14.17 -10.57 -7.50
CA ARG A 88 15.31 -11.12 -8.27
C ARG A 88 15.03 -11.25 -9.77
N TYR A 89 13.77 -11.16 -10.16
CA TYR A 89 13.29 -11.25 -11.52
C TYR A 89 12.64 -9.94 -11.98
N SER A 90 12.94 -8.80 -11.36
CA SER A 90 12.31 -7.52 -11.66
C SER A 90 12.65 -6.94 -13.05
N ASP A 91 13.51 -7.60 -13.83
CA ASP A 91 13.70 -7.31 -15.26
C ASP A 91 12.85 -8.22 -16.17
N PHE A 92 12.14 -9.20 -15.59
CA PHE A 92 11.36 -10.17 -16.35
C PHE A 92 10.22 -9.48 -17.13
N SER A 93 10.13 -9.83 -18.41
CA SER A 93 9.08 -9.37 -19.30
C SER A 93 8.65 -10.52 -20.21
N THR A 94 7.35 -10.78 -20.30
CA THR A 94 6.79 -11.79 -21.20
C THR A 94 5.52 -11.28 -21.85
N GLY A 95 5.55 -11.09 -23.18
CA GLY A 95 4.48 -10.42 -23.91
C GLY A 95 4.16 -9.05 -23.30
N ASN A 96 2.89 -8.85 -22.92
CA ASN A 96 2.41 -7.62 -22.28
C ASN A 96 2.53 -7.64 -20.74
N ILE A 97 3.23 -8.60 -20.14
CA ILE A 97 3.40 -8.70 -18.68
C ILE A 97 4.83 -8.33 -18.33
N HIS A 98 4.99 -7.38 -17.41
CA HIS A 98 6.27 -6.85 -16.98
C HIS A 98 6.33 -6.88 -15.45
N LEU A 99 7.29 -7.62 -14.90
CA LEU A 99 7.60 -7.59 -13.48
C LEU A 99 8.61 -6.46 -13.25
N ARG A 100 8.43 -5.57 -12.28
CA ARG A 100 9.30 -4.42 -12.00
C ARG A 100 9.40 -4.17 -10.50
N ASP A 101 10.47 -3.54 -10.02
CA ASP A 101 10.53 -3.03 -8.64
C ASP A 101 9.96 -1.61 -8.51
N LYS A 102 10.05 -0.85 -9.61
CA LYS A 102 9.49 0.49 -9.76
C LYS A 102 9.09 0.70 -11.21
N LEU A 103 8.07 1.51 -11.43
CA LEU A 103 7.61 1.85 -12.77
C LEU A 103 7.74 3.35 -13.00
N LEU A 104 8.40 3.71 -14.10
CA LEU A 104 8.40 5.06 -14.64
C LEU A 104 7.44 5.10 -15.81
N LEU A 105 6.47 6.00 -15.74
CA LEU A 105 5.39 6.07 -16.70
C LEU A 105 5.25 7.50 -17.19
N GLN A 106 5.13 7.68 -18.51
CA GLN A 106 4.87 8.99 -19.09
C GLN A 106 3.43 9.04 -19.60
N LEU A 107 2.62 9.93 -19.04
CA LEU A 107 1.22 10.10 -19.43
C LEU A 107 0.96 11.56 -19.74
N LYS A 108 0.48 11.84 -20.96
CA LYS A 108 0.10 13.19 -21.39
C LYS A 108 1.21 14.21 -21.11
N GLY A 109 2.46 13.81 -21.35
CA GLY A 109 3.66 14.63 -21.13
C GLY A 109 4.14 14.74 -19.69
N LYS A 110 3.50 14.05 -18.73
CA LYS A 110 3.86 14.03 -17.32
C LYS A 110 4.55 12.74 -16.92
N LYS A 111 5.63 12.82 -16.13
CA LYS A 111 6.37 11.65 -15.64
C LYS A 111 5.86 11.24 -14.25
N TYR A 112 5.48 9.97 -14.13
CA TYR A 112 4.98 9.35 -12.92
C TYR A 112 5.98 8.31 -12.44
N TRP A 113 6.33 8.36 -11.16
CA TRP A 113 7.13 7.35 -10.49
C TRP A 113 6.25 6.53 -9.57
N VAL A 114 6.07 5.24 -9.88
CA VAL A 114 5.23 4.32 -9.13
C VAL A 114 6.11 3.27 -8.45
N PHE A 115 5.90 3.10 -7.15
CA PHE A 115 6.51 2.02 -6.37
C PHE A 115 5.61 1.66 -5.19
N HIS A 116 5.85 0.49 -4.58
CA HIS A 116 5.05 0.01 -3.45
C HIS A 116 5.34 0.88 -2.21
N GLY A 117 6.53 0.79 -1.60
CA GLY A 117 6.82 1.53 -0.36
C GLY A 117 6.88 0.65 0.88
N ASP A 118 7.23 -0.62 0.70
CA ASP A 118 7.58 -1.60 1.72
C ASP A 118 8.55 -1.12 2.80
N ILE A 119 9.39 -0.11 2.52
CA ILE A 119 10.23 0.54 3.54
C ILE A 119 9.38 1.07 4.71
N PHE A 120 8.16 1.55 4.46
CA PHE A 120 7.24 1.98 5.52
C PHE A 120 6.79 0.80 6.39
N ASP A 121 6.52 -0.35 5.79
CA ASP A 121 5.98 -1.52 6.49
C ASP A 121 7.01 -2.14 7.45
N VAL A 122 8.30 -2.12 7.09
CA VAL A 122 9.38 -2.57 7.97
C VAL A 122 9.36 -1.76 9.28
N PHE A 123 9.25 -0.44 9.21
CA PHE A 123 9.22 0.42 10.40
C PHE A 123 7.94 0.26 11.22
N ILE A 124 6.79 0.16 10.56
CA ILE A 124 5.49 -0.06 11.23
C ILE A 124 5.48 -1.42 11.95
N LYS A 125 6.09 -2.46 11.36
CA LYS A 125 6.19 -3.80 11.95
C LYS A 125 6.96 -3.83 13.27
N TYR A 126 7.96 -2.95 13.44
CA TYR A 126 8.67 -2.81 14.72
C TYR A 126 7.88 -2.03 15.78
N SER A 127 6.75 -1.41 15.41
CA SER A 127 5.92 -0.62 16.32
C SER A 127 4.42 -1.00 16.25
N PRO A 128 4.05 -2.25 16.54
CA PRO A 128 2.68 -2.77 16.36
C PRO A 128 1.62 -2.05 17.21
N LEU A 129 2.02 -1.42 18.32
CA LEU A 129 1.13 -0.58 19.14
C LEU A 129 0.65 0.67 18.39
N ILE A 130 1.49 1.24 17.53
CA ILE A 130 1.17 2.45 16.75
C ILE A 130 0.09 2.13 15.71
N ALA A 131 0.30 1.04 14.97
CA ALA A 131 -0.62 0.54 13.95
C ALA A 131 -2.02 0.22 14.51
N LYS A 132 -2.08 -0.32 15.73
CA LYS A 132 -3.34 -0.82 16.31
C LYS A 132 -4.17 0.26 17.02
N PHE A 133 -3.54 1.30 17.53
CA PHE A 133 -4.19 2.28 18.39
C PHE A 133 -4.25 3.70 17.83
N GLY A 134 -3.45 4.01 16.80
CA GLY A 134 -3.39 5.33 16.18
C GLY A 134 -3.24 6.46 17.21
N SER A 135 -3.61 7.69 16.82
CA SER A 135 -3.58 8.85 17.72
C SER A 135 -4.60 8.75 18.88
N LYS A 136 -5.71 8.03 18.71
CA LYS A 136 -6.81 7.98 19.70
C LYS A 136 -6.54 7.03 20.87
N GLY A 137 -5.94 5.86 20.63
CA GLY A 137 -5.62 4.94 21.73
C GLY A 137 -4.47 5.44 22.61
N TYR A 138 -3.67 6.38 22.11
CA TYR A 138 -2.67 7.09 22.89
C TYR A 138 -3.28 7.98 23.98
N ASP A 139 -4.36 8.72 23.69
CA ASP A 139 -5.04 9.55 24.68
C ASP A 139 -5.60 8.69 25.83
N TRP A 140 -6.11 7.50 25.50
CA TRP A 140 -6.53 6.50 26.49
C TRP A 140 -5.36 5.99 27.35
N LEU A 141 -4.20 5.74 26.76
CA LEU A 141 -3.00 5.32 27.50
C LEU A 141 -2.49 6.41 28.46
N ILE A 142 -2.60 7.69 28.11
CA ILE A 142 -2.31 8.80 29.04
C ILE A 142 -3.25 8.74 30.24
N LEU A 143 -4.55 8.57 30.01
CA LEU A 143 -5.57 8.53 31.06
C LEU A 143 -5.33 7.34 32.02
N ILE A 144 -5.07 6.15 31.45
CA ILE A 144 -4.72 4.95 32.21
C ILE A 144 -3.44 5.16 33.01
N ASN A 145 -2.40 5.74 32.40
CA ASN A 145 -1.13 6.01 33.09
C ASN A 145 -1.28 7.04 34.21
N ARG A 146 -2.17 8.04 34.05
CA ARG A 146 -2.51 8.99 35.10
C ARG A 146 -3.19 8.30 36.28
N TRP A 147 -4.13 7.41 35.99
CA TRP A 147 -4.84 6.63 37.02
C TRP A 147 -3.89 5.67 37.77
N ILE A 148 -3.06 4.91 37.05
CA ILE A 148 -2.06 4.02 37.65
C ILE A 148 -1.08 4.80 38.54
N ASN A 149 -0.64 5.98 38.10
CA ASN A 149 0.26 6.81 38.91
C ASN A 149 -0.43 7.39 40.15
N ALA A 150 -1.73 7.71 40.07
CA ALA A 150 -2.50 8.15 41.24
C ALA A 150 -2.58 7.03 42.30
N VAL A 151 -2.86 5.79 41.88
CA VAL A 151 -2.87 4.62 42.77
C VAL A 151 -1.49 4.33 43.36
N ARG A 152 -0.42 4.39 42.54
CA ARG A 152 0.96 4.17 43.02
C ARG A 152 1.39 5.23 44.03
N LEU A 153 1.07 6.49 43.79
CA LEU A 153 1.36 7.59 44.73
C LEU A 153 0.60 7.40 46.04
N ALA A 154 -0.66 6.97 45.99
CA ALA A 154 -1.43 6.64 47.19
C ALA A 154 -0.83 5.46 47.98
N MET A 155 -0.13 4.55 47.30
CA MET A 155 0.60 3.43 47.90
C MET A 155 2.07 3.75 48.25
N GLY A 156 2.50 5.01 48.19
CA GLY A 156 3.87 5.43 48.51
C GLY A 156 4.94 5.00 47.48
N MET A 157 4.53 4.52 46.31
CA MET A 157 5.43 4.08 45.24
C MET A 157 5.79 5.22 44.27
N SER A 158 6.96 5.10 43.63
CA SER A 158 7.42 6.04 42.61
C SER A 158 6.60 5.96 41.31
N ARG A 159 6.55 7.08 40.57
CA ARG A 159 5.81 7.22 39.31
C ARG A 159 6.41 6.35 38.21
N LEU A 160 5.54 5.79 37.35
CA LEU A 160 5.90 5.11 36.11
C LEU A 160 5.60 6.02 34.91
N SER A 161 6.54 6.10 33.97
CA SER A 161 6.47 6.91 32.74
C SER A 161 6.20 6.09 31.47
N LEU A 162 5.40 5.03 31.58
CA LEU A 162 5.06 4.15 30.44
C LEU A 162 4.41 4.92 29.28
N ALA A 163 3.49 5.84 29.58
CA ALA A 163 2.86 6.67 28.54
C ALA A 163 3.84 7.62 27.82
N GLN A 164 4.89 8.09 28.50
CA GLN A 164 5.92 8.91 27.87
C GLN A 164 6.77 8.07 26.91
N LYS A 165 7.24 6.89 27.34
CA LYS A 165 8.00 5.99 26.45
C LYS A 165 7.21 5.63 25.18
N ILE A 166 5.91 5.32 25.33
CA ILE A 166 5.03 5.04 24.20
C ILE A 166 4.84 6.30 23.32
N LYS A 167 4.67 7.49 23.92
CA LYS A 167 4.58 8.77 23.19
C LYS A 167 5.78 9.01 22.28
N TYR A 168 6.99 8.80 22.82
CA TYR A 168 8.22 8.99 22.06
C TYR A 168 8.30 8.02 20.88
N GLY A 169 7.98 6.73 21.09
CA GLY A 169 7.92 5.76 20.00
C GLY A 169 6.91 6.13 18.89
N VAL A 170 5.72 6.60 19.27
CA VAL A 170 4.70 7.09 18.31
C VAL A 170 5.21 8.28 17.51
N LYS A 171 5.82 9.26 18.19
CA LYS A 171 6.31 10.48 17.54
C LYS A 171 7.46 10.18 16.58
N GLU A 172 8.38 9.30 16.95
CA GLU A 172 9.48 8.85 16.10
C GLU A 172 8.98 8.16 14.84
N ALA A 173 7.99 7.26 14.94
CA ALA A 173 7.41 6.60 13.78
C ALA A 173 6.72 7.59 12.82
N VAL A 174 5.92 8.52 13.34
CA VAL A 174 5.26 9.56 12.52
C VAL A 174 6.29 10.45 11.84
N LYS A 175 7.35 10.84 12.55
CA LYS A 175 8.44 11.63 11.97
C LYS A 175 9.15 10.86 10.86
N PHE A 176 9.45 9.57 11.08
CA PHE A 176 10.05 8.71 10.08
C PHE A 176 9.20 8.61 8.81
N ILE A 177 7.87 8.46 8.94
CA ILE A 177 6.94 8.44 7.81
C ILE A 177 7.04 9.74 7.00
N SER A 178 6.96 10.88 7.70
CA SER A 178 7.06 12.21 7.07
C SER A 178 8.41 12.40 6.39
N ASP A 179 9.52 12.07 7.07
CA ASP A 179 10.88 12.22 6.55
C ASP A 179 11.08 11.36 5.28
N PHE A 180 10.46 10.17 5.23
CA PHE A 180 10.47 9.34 4.02
C PHE A 180 9.64 9.92 2.90
N GLU A 181 8.40 10.36 3.15
CA GLU A 181 7.55 11.00 2.13
C GLU A 181 8.28 12.22 1.52
N ASP A 182 8.87 13.06 2.36
CA ASP A 182 9.66 14.20 1.94
C ASP A 182 10.90 13.78 1.13
N THR A 183 11.58 12.70 1.53
CA THR A 183 12.70 12.15 0.78
C THR A 183 12.26 11.63 -0.60
N ALA A 184 11.13 10.93 -0.68
CA ALA A 184 10.59 10.44 -1.94
C ALA A 184 10.19 11.60 -2.87
N ILE A 185 9.57 12.65 -2.33
CA ILE A 185 9.24 13.87 -3.09
C ILE A 185 10.51 14.57 -3.57
N ARG A 186 11.53 14.67 -2.73
CA ARG A 186 12.82 15.30 -3.09
C ARG A 186 13.50 14.52 -4.21
N LEU A 187 13.64 13.20 -4.06
CA LEU A 187 14.21 12.34 -5.10
C LEU A 187 13.42 12.44 -6.40
N ALA A 188 12.10 12.52 -6.32
CA ALA A 188 11.27 12.71 -7.49
C ALA A 188 11.53 14.04 -8.19
N ALA A 189 11.67 15.13 -7.42
CA ALA A 189 12.02 16.44 -7.98
C ALA A 189 13.43 16.45 -8.60
N GLU A 190 14.41 15.82 -7.94
CA GLU A 190 15.79 15.68 -8.46
C GLU A 190 15.84 14.89 -9.77
N GLN A 191 14.97 13.90 -9.92
CA GLN A 191 14.85 13.07 -11.14
C GLN A 191 13.82 13.63 -12.14
N GLU A 192 13.34 14.86 -11.93
CA GLU A 192 12.37 15.56 -12.76
C GLU A 192 11.04 14.82 -12.99
N TYR A 193 10.59 14.06 -11.98
CA TYR A 193 9.25 13.46 -12.00
C TYR A 193 8.20 14.46 -11.55
N ASP A 194 7.07 14.48 -12.24
CA ASP A 194 5.93 15.34 -11.89
C ASP A 194 5.10 14.75 -10.74
N TYR A 195 5.03 13.41 -10.64
CA TYR A 195 4.18 12.70 -9.69
C TYR A 195 4.85 11.46 -9.10
N VAL A 196 4.53 11.18 -7.84
CA VAL A 196 4.96 9.98 -7.09
C VAL A 196 3.74 9.20 -6.59
N ILE A 197 3.56 7.97 -7.06
CA ILE A 197 2.50 7.08 -6.60
C ILE A 197 3.12 6.07 -5.65
N LEU A 198 2.83 6.26 -4.36
CA LEU A 198 3.27 5.41 -3.25
C LEU A 198 2.05 4.62 -2.72
N TYR A 199 2.24 3.35 -2.37
CA TYR A 199 1.21 2.52 -1.74
C TYR A 199 1.76 1.76 -0.53
N THR A 200 1.42 2.22 0.67
CA THR A 200 1.82 1.56 1.92
C THR A 200 0.66 0.75 2.50
N SER A 201 0.97 -0.32 3.22
CA SER A 201 -0.06 -1.20 3.78
C SER A 201 -0.91 -0.46 4.82
N PRO A 202 -2.25 -0.65 4.86
CA PRO A 202 -3.16 0.39 5.37
C PRO A 202 -3.50 0.12 6.83
N ASN A 203 -2.54 0.34 7.72
CA ASN A 203 -2.81 0.52 9.15
C ASN A 203 -2.89 1.98 9.58
N GLU A 204 -2.91 2.94 8.64
CA GLU A 204 -3.22 4.33 8.94
C GLU A 204 -4.39 4.86 8.11
N GLN A 205 -5.34 5.49 8.82
CA GLN A 205 -6.39 6.30 8.22
C GLN A 205 -5.76 7.45 7.41
N PRO A 206 -6.32 7.81 6.25
CA PRO A 206 -5.82 8.93 5.46
C PRO A 206 -5.94 10.23 6.26
N ARG A 207 -4.81 10.76 6.74
CA ARG A 207 -4.75 12.13 7.25
C ARG A 207 -4.83 13.06 6.05
N ARG A 208 -5.87 13.90 6.00
CA ARG A 208 -5.94 15.06 5.10
C ARG A 208 -4.85 16.05 5.50
N SER A 209 -3.65 15.93 4.94
CA SER A 209 -2.72 17.05 4.85
C SER A 209 -3.23 17.96 3.72
N ARG A 210 -3.58 19.19 4.07
CA ARG A 210 -3.87 20.22 3.08
C ARG A 210 -2.58 20.49 2.30
N LYS A 211 -2.65 20.26 0.98
CA LYS A 211 -1.61 20.42 -0.07
C LYS A 211 -0.60 19.27 -0.25
N LYS A 212 -1.06 18.18 -0.87
CA LYS A 212 -0.61 17.67 -2.18
C LYS A 212 -1.26 16.29 -2.36
N SER A 213 -2.43 16.24 -2.99
CA SER A 213 -2.87 14.98 -3.58
C SER A 213 -1.85 14.60 -4.64
N ILE A 214 -1.18 13.46 -4.52
CA ILE A 214 -0.39 12.91 -5.64
C ILE A 214 -1.31 12.11 -6.59
N PHE A 215 -2.50 12.66 -6.80
CA PHE A 215 -3.40 12.39 -7.90
C PHE A 215 -3.89 13.77 -8.37
N PRO A 216 -3.92 14.03 -9.70
CA PRO A 216 -4.42 15.29 -10.23
C PRO A 216 -5.89 15.48 -9.83
N PRO A 217 -6.31 16.66 -9.33
CA PRO A 217 -7.70 16.91 -8.92
C PRO A 217 -8.73 16.98 -10.06
N SER A 218 -8.38 16.67 -11.32
CA SER A 218 -9.23 17.04 -12.47
C SER A 218 -9.64 15.93 -13.45
N ASN A 219 -9.12 14.69 -13.37
CA ASN A 219 -9.48 13.64 -14.33
C ASN A 219 -10.01 12.39 -13.63
N ARG A 220 -11.33 12.32 -13.41
CA ARG A 220 -11.99 11.07 -13.00
C ARG A 220 -12.02 10.01 -14.10
N ASP A 221 -11.58 10.34 -15.31
CA ASP A 221 -11.72 9.47 -16.49
C ASP A 221 -10.41 8.80 -16.95
N THR A 222 -9.23 9.14 -16.41
CA THR A 222 -7.94 8.71 -17.01
C THR A 222 -7.09 7.80 -16.13
N CYS A 223 -7.27 7.79 -14.81
CA CYS A 223 -6.55 6.89 -13.92
C CYS A 223 -7.44 6.52 -12.74
N GLU A 224 -7.72 5.24 -12.58
CA GLU A 224 -8.59 4.74 -11.52
C GLU A 224 -7.85 3.87 -10.52
N ARG A 225 -8.05 4.17 -9.24
CA ARG A 225 -7.76 3.25 -8.15
C ARG A 225 -8.95 2.31 -8.00
N ALA A 226 -8.73 1.01 -8.14
CA ALA A 226 -9.76 0.02 -7.85
C ALA A 226 -10.25 0.20 -6.39
N PRO A 227 -11.54 -0.06 -6.09
CA PRO A 227 -12.03 -0.02 -4.71
C PRO A 227 -11.14 -0.89 -3.82
N SER A 228 -10.82 -0.41 -2.60
CA SER A 228 -10.03 -1.19 -1.64
C SER A 228 -10.82 -2.45 -1.29
N VAL A 229 -10.23 -3.60 -1.60
CA VAL A 229 -10.85 -4.92 -1.49
C VAL A 229 -10.41 -5.50 -0.14
N LYS A 230 -10.85 -4.88 0.96
CA LYS A 230 -10.56 -5.28 2.36
C LYS A 230 -11.79 -5.80 3.07
#